data_AF-A0A0B6Z3L0-F1
#
_entry.id   AF-A0A0B6Z3L0-F1
#
_cell.length_a   1.000
_cell.length_b   1.000
_cell.length_c   1.000
_cell.angle_alpha   90.00
_cell.angle_beta   90.00
_cell.angle_gamma   90.00
#
_symmetry.space_group_name_H-M   'P 1'
#
loop_
_entity.id
_entity.type
_entity.pdbx_description
1 polymer ?
#
loop_
_entity_poly.entity_id
_entity_poly.type
_entity_poly.pdbx_seq_one_letter_code
_entity_poly.pdbx_strand_id
1 'polypeptide(L)'
;QLEFEEVLRSRTGVLVDELFLRDFHLGDNFPVVMGMSVEKSDVSNGVIQTLNLKTRIAYDGGFQIAIDAALPFQRMAYVSVTVLKLRGVVRLQFTQLPFSHWNMAFIEEPDLEVD
;
A
#
# COMPACT_ATOMS: atom_id res chain seq x y z
N GLN A 1 2.48 -12.95 -6.13
CA GLN A 1 1.21 -13.62 -5.78
C GLN A 1 1.30 -14.25 -4.40
N LEU A 2 2.32 -15.07 -4.10
CA LEU A 2 2.53 -15.67 -2.75
C LEU A 2 2.57 -14.65 -1.59
N GLU A 3 3.28 -13.53 -1.75
CA GLU A 3 3.48 -12.57 -0.65
C GLU A 3 2.17 -11.99 -0.10
N PHE A 4 1.17 -11.75 -0.95
CA PHE A 4 -0.09 -11.14 -0.51
C PHE A 4 -0.99 -12.15 0.24
N GLU A 5 -1.03 -13.40 -0.22
CA GLU A 5 -1.74 -14.47 0.48
C GLU A 5 -1.11 -14.77 1.86
N GLU A 6 0.22 -14.69 1.96
CA GLU A 6 0.93 -14.81 3.24
C GLU A 6 0.58 -13.65 4.21
N VAL A 7 0.44 -12.42 3.69
CA VAL A 7 -0.02 -11.28 4.49
C VAL A 7 -1.44 -11.48 5.00
N LEU A 8 -2.36 -11.98 4.18
CA LEU A 8 -3.74 -12.26 4.59
C LEU A 8 -3.81 -13.31 5.71
N ARG A 9 -3.01 -14.38 5.61
CA ARG A 9 -2.94 -15.43 6.65
C ARG A 9 -2.31 -14.94 7.96
N SER A 10 -1.34 -14.03 7.90
CA SER A 10 -0.66 -13.53 9.10
C SER A 10 -1.45 -12.49 9.90
N ARG A 11 -2.55 -11.93 9.35
CA ARG A 11 -3.38 -10.89 9.97
C ARG A 11 -4.78 -11.37 10.37
N THR A 12 -4.92 -12.62 10.78
CA THR A 12 -6.18 -13.18 11.27
C THR A 12 -6.45 -12.72 12.71
N GLY A 13 -7.61 -12.09 12.92
CA GLY A 13 -8.09 -11.66 14.24
C GLY A 13 -9.00 -12.72 14.88
N VAL A 14 -9.43 -12.50 16.13
CA VAL A 14 -10.24 -13.47 16.93
C VAL A 14 -11.56 -13.90 16.25
N LEU A 15 -12.04 -13.14 15.26
CA LEU A 15 -13.29 -13.41 14.53
C LEU A 15 -13.11 -14.08 13.16
N VAL A 16 -11.87 -14.24 12.69
CA VAL A 16 -11.55 -14.75 11.36
C VAL A 16 -10.45 -15.80 11.49
N ASP A 17 -10.76 -17.05 11.14
CA ASP A 17 -9.83 -18.16 11.25
C ASP A 17 -8.78 -18.08 10.12
N GLU A 18 -9.25 -17.88 8.89
CA GLU A 18 -8.40 -17.80 7.69
C GLU A 18 -8.98 -16.84 6.65
N LEU A 19 -8.10 -16.25 5.83
CA LEU A 19 -8.46 -15.38 4.71
C LEU A 19 -7.89 -15.97 3.42
N PHE A 20 -8.72 -16.03 2.38
CA PHE A 20 -8.34 -16.52 1.06
C PHE A 20 -8.58 -15.42 0.03
N LEU A 21 -7.55 -15.09 -0.74
CA LEU A 21 -7.70 -14.21 -1.89
C LEU A 21 -8.49 -14.95 -2.97
N ARG A 22 -9.61 -14.36 -3.42
CA ARG A 22 -10.38 -14.90 -4.53
C ARG A 22 -10.01 -14.23 -5.85
N ASP A 23 -10.01 -12.89 -5.84
CA ASP A 23 -9.67 -12.09 -7.03
C ASP A 23 -9.17 -10.70 -6.63
N PHE A 24 -8.45 -10.04 -7.52
CA PHE A 24 -8.08 -8.64 -7.38
C PHE A 24 -8.00 -7.95 -8.75
N HIS A 25 -8.41 -6.69 -8.80
CA HIS A 25 -8.34 -5.85 -9.99
C HIS A 25 -7.55 -4.60 -9.65
N LEU A 26 -6.54 -4.27 -10.47
CA LEU A 26 -5.72 -3.08 -10.25
C LEU A 26 -6.40 -1.78 -10.67
N GLY A 27 -7.63 -1.88 -11.20
CA GLY A 27 -8.31 -0.76 -11.82
C GLY A 27 -7.89 -0.52 -13.27
N ASP A 28 -8.43 0.55 -13.85
CA ASP A 28 -8.22 0.93 -15.25
C ASP A 28 -7.29 2.14 -15.42
N ASN A 29 -6.97 2.85 -14.33
CA ASN A 29 -6.12 4.04 -14.33
C ASN A 29 -4.86 3.85 -13.50
N PHE A 30 -3.75 4.44 -13.97
CA PHE A 30 -2.52 4.53 -13.17
C PHE A 30 -2.59 5.66 -12.13
N PRO A 31 -1.89 5.53 -10.99
CA PRO A 31 -1.74 6.63 -10.06
C PRO A 31 -0.98 7.80 -10.72
N VAL A 32 -1.44 9.01 -10.47
CA VAL A 32 -0.79 10.25 -10.91
C VAL A 32 0.11 10.78 -9.78
N VAL A 33 1.38 11.02 -10.11
CA VAL A 33 2.37 11.60 -9.20
C VAL A 33 2.56 13.08 -9.56
N MET A 34 2.37 13.96 -8.60
CA MET A 34 2.35 15.41 -8.80
C MET A 34 3.27 16.12 -7.82
N GLY A 35 3.99 17.14 -8.31
CA GLY A 35 4.77 18.06 -7.48
C GLY A 35 5.79 17.32 -6.62
N MET A 36 6.93 16.95 -7.21
CA MET A 36 8.02 16.29 -6.49
C MET A 36 8.99 17.35 -5.95
N SER A 37 9.38 17.22 -4.69
CA SER A 37 10.33 18.11 -4.03
C SER A 37 11.29 17.31 -3.14
N VAL A 38 12.52 17.80 -2.98
CA VAL A 38 13.48 17.23 -2.03
C VAL A 38 13.17 17.76 -0.65
N GLU A 39 12.90 16.86 0.30
CA GLU A 39 12.67 17.21 1.71
C GLU A 39 13.97 17.13 2.52
N LYS A 40 14.76 16.08 2.28
CA LYS A 40 16.06 15.87 2.95
C LYS A 40 17.01 15.12 2.02
N SER A 41 18.28 15.50 2.02
CA SER A 41 19.36 14.74 1.40
C SER A 41 20.52 14.63 2.36
N ASP A 42 21.00 13.41 2.58
CA ASP A 42 22.25 13.12 3.26
C ASP A 42 23.28 12.66 2.23
N VAL A 43 24.42 13.35 2.18
CA VAL A 43 25.47 13.13 1.19
C VAL A 43 26.78 12.94 1.92
N SER A 44 27.44 11.81 1.67
CA SER A 44 28.75 11.49 2.22
C SER A 44 29.70 11.13 1.09
N ASN A 45 30.90 11.73 1.08
CA ASN A 45 31.92 11.52 0.03
C ASN A 45 31.39 11.73 -1.40
N GLY A 46 30.47 12.68 -1.59
CA GLY A 46 29.85 12.95 -2.89
C GLY A 46 28.78 11.93 -3.33
N VAL A 47 28.45 10.97 -2.47
CA VAL A 47 27.41 9.95 -2.73
C VAL A 47 26.21 10.23 -1.83
N ILE A 48 25.02 10.22 -2.42
CA ILE A 48 23.76 10.32 -1.68
C ILE A 48 23.59 9.04 -0.86
N GLN A 49 23.66 9.19 0.46
CA GLN A 49 23.42 8.11 1.41
C GLN A 49 21.93 7.96 1.70
N THR A 50 21.19 9.07 1.75
CA THR A 50 19.73 9.08 1.93
C THR A 50 19.11 10.25 1.19
N LEU A 51 17.98 10.02 0.52
CA LEU A 51 17.20 11.03 -0.19
C LEU A 51 15.73 10.85 0.14
N ASN A 52 15.13 11.87 0.76
CA ASN A 52 13.70 11.95 1.02
C ASN A 52 13.07 12.91 0.03
N LEU A 53 12.12 12.39 -0.74
CA LEU A 53 11.30 13.13 -1.67
C LEU A 53 9.89 13.25 -1.09
N LYS A 54 9.30 14.42 -1.22
CA LYS A 54 7.90 14.67 -0.92
C LYS A 54 7.15 14.85 -2.24
N THR A 55 6.08 14.10 -2.43
CA THR A 55 5.23 14.18 -3.63
C THR A 55 3.77 13.96 -3.28
N ARG A 56 2.85 14.41 -4.13
CA ARG A 56 1.42 14.10 -4.00
C ARG A 56 1.07 12.97 -4.95
N ILE A 57 0.35 11.97 -4.46
CA ILE A 57 -0.19 10.87 -5.26
C ILE A 57 -1.71 11.03 -5.31
N ALA A 58 -2.29 10.79 -6.48
CA ALA A 58 -3.73 10.62 -6.65
C ALA A 58 -4.00 9.39 -7.52
N TYR A 59 -4.84 8.50 -7.02
CA TYR A 59 -5.28 7.30 -7.72
C TYR A 59 -6.80 7.30 -7.76
N ASP A 60 -7.36 7.17 -8.96
CA ASP A 60 -8.79 7.15 -9.25
C ASP A 60 -9.10 5.98 -10.22
N GLY A 61 -8.59 4.78 -9.90
CA GLY A 61 -8.64 3.62 -10.79
C GLY A 61 -9.58 2.50 -10.38
N GLY A 62 -10.16 2.52 -9.17
CA GLY A 62 -11.06 1.46 -8.72
C GLY A 62 -10.37 0.13 -8.42
N PHE A 63 -9.29 0.15 -7.63
CA PHE A 63 -8.60 -1.06 -7.19
C PHE A 63 -9.57 -1.92 -6.37
N GLN A 64 -9.82 -3.15 -6.79
CA GLN A 64 -10.74 -4.05 -6.09
C GLN A 64 -9.99 -5.25 -5.53
N ILE A 65 -10.40 -5.68 -4.34
CA ILE A 65 -9.97 -6.95 -3.76
C ILE A 65 -11.17 -7.74 -3.27
N ALA A 66 -11.21 -9.02 -3.64
CA ALA A 66 -12.25 -9.95 -3.22
C ALA A 66 -11.61 -11.09 -2.44
N ILE A 67 -12.12 -11.33 -1.23
CA ILE A 67 -11.62 -12.35 -0.31
C ILE A 67 -12.76 -13.22 0.20
N ASP A 68 -12.46 -14.49 0.43
CA ASP A 68 -13.27 -15.36 1.27
C ASP A 68 -12.68 -15.40 2.68
N ALA A 69 -13.50 -15.16 3.69
CA ALA A 69 -13.14 -15.26 5.10
C ALA A 69 -13.75 -16.52 5.71
N ALA A 70 -12.91 -17.40 6.23
CA ALA A 70 -13.33 -18.47 7.11
C ALA A 70 -13.64 -17.90 8.49
N LEU A 71 -14.87 -18.11 8.93
CA LEU A 71 -15.36 -17.72 10.25
C LEU A 71 -15.46 -18.96 11.15
N PRO A 72 -15.49 -18.76 12.48
CA PRO A 72 -15.75 -19.82 13.43
C PRO A 72 -17.03 -20.60 13.09
N PHE A 73 -17.07 -21.87 13.48
CA PHE A 73 -18.17 -22.80 13.18
C PHE A 73 -18.34 -23.14 11.69
N GLN A 74 -17.23 -23.18 10.94
CA GLN A 74 -17.19 -23.63 9.53
C GLN A 74 -18.08 -22.79 8.60
N ARG A 75 -18.19 -21.49 8.85
CA ARG A 75 -18.92 -20.58 7.97
C ARG A 75 -17.95 -19.83 7.07
N MET A 76 -18.38 -19.54 5.84
CA MET A 76 -17.61 -18.73 4.90
C MET A 76 -18.38 -17.43 4.64
N ALA A 77 -17.68 -16.31 4.68
CA ALA A 77 -18.19 -15.01 4.27
C ALA A 77 -17.39 -14.51 3.07
N TYR A 78 -18.08 -13.95 2.09
CA TYR A 78 -17.46 -13.26 0.97
C TYR A 78 -17.40 -11.76 1.28
N VAL A 79 -16.22 -11.17 1.12
CA VAL A 79 -16.00 -9.73 1.28
C VAL A 79 -15.30 -9.21 0.03
N SER A 80 -15.83 -8.13 -0.54
CA SER A 80 -15.16 -7.38 -1.59
C SER A 80 -15.04 -5.94 -1.15
N VAL A 81 -13.89 -5.33 -1.40
CA VAL A 81 -13.63 -3.91 -1.13
C VAL A 81 -13.04 -3.29 -2.38
N THR A 82 -13.60 -2.16 -2.81
CA THR A 82 -13.13 -1.39 -3.96
C THR A 82 -12.62 -0.04 -3.50
N VAL A 83 -11.32 0.23 -3.67
CA VAL A 83 -10.71 1.55 -3.48
C VAL A 83 -10.98 2.39 -4.72
N LEU A 84 -11.99 3.25 -4.64
CA LEU A 84 -12.41 4.15 -5.70
C LEU A 84 -11.38 5.27 -5.88
N LYS A 85 -10.96 5.88 -4.76
CA LYS A 85 -10.03 7.01 -4.75
C LYS A 85 -9.03 6.90 -3.62
N LEU A 86 -7.77 7.25 -3.89
CA LEU A 86 -6.71 7.36 -2.90
C LEU A 86 -5.85 8.58 -3.22
N ARG A 87 -5.88 9.60 -2.36
CA ARG A 87 -5.11 10.83 -2.54
C ARG A 87 -4.36 11.19 -1.28
N GLY A 88 -3.13 11.64 -1.42
CA GLY A 88 -2.36 12.04 -0.25
C GLY A 88 -0.97 12.54 -0.60
N VAL A 89 -0.31 13.10 0.40
CA VAL A 89 1.09 13.49 0.30
C VAL A 89 1.94 12.36 0.86
N VAL A 90 2.94 11.97 0.09
CA VAL A 90 3.76 10.81 0.32
C VAL A 90 5.22 11.22 0.43
N ARG A 91 5.91 10.63 1.40
CA ARG A 91 7.36 10.63 1.50
C ARG A 91 7.90 9.36 0.83
N LEU A 92 8.78 9.54 -0.15
CA LEU A 92 9.56 8.48 -0.77
C LEU A 92 11.01 8.63 -0.31
N GLN A 93 11.50 7.68 0.47
CA GLN A 93 12.85 7.67 0.98
C GLN A 93 13.67 6.60 0.27
N PHE A 94 14.80 7.00 -0.30
CA PHE A 94 15.85 6.10 -0.78
C PHE A 94 17.00 6.16 0.22
N THR A 95 17.51 5.03 0.69
CA THR A 95 18.65 5.01 1.62
C THR A 95 19.55 3.81 1.37
N GLN A 96 20.85 3.97 1.67
CA GLN A 96 21.86 2.91 1.59
C GLN A 96 22.09 2.20 2.93
N LEU A 97 21.42 2.62 4.01
CA LEU A 97 21.66 2.12 5.37
C LEU A 97 20.48 1.28 5.88
N PRO A 98 20.71 0.10 6.48
CA PRO A 98 21.96 -0.65 6.52
C PRO A 98 22.33 -1.32 5.17
N PHE A 99 21.42 -1.28 4.20
CA PHE A 99 21.63 -1.69 2.80
C PHE A 99 20.72 -0.84 1.89
N SER A 100 20.98 -0.83 0.58
CA SER A 100 20.19 -0.09 -0.41
C SER A 100 18.73 -0.56 -0.44
N HIS A 101 17.83 0.33 -0.04
CA HIS A 101 16.40 0.10 -0.12
C HIS A 101 15.65 1.41 -0.29
N TRP A 102 14.36 1.28 -0.58
CA TRP A 102 13.43 2.39 -0.59
C TRP A 102 12.26 2.08 0.32
N ASN A 103 11.64 3.12 0.84
CA ASN A 103 10.37 3.03 1.53
C ASN A 103 9.49 4.20 1.14
N MET A 104 8.19 4.00 1.32
CA MET A 104 7.17 4.98 0.98
C MET A 104 6.13 5.01 2.09
N ALA A 105 5.73 6.21 2.51
CA ALA A 105 4.67 6.37 3.49
C ALA A 105 3.90 7.66 3.24
N PHE A 106 2.60 7.65 3.51
CA PHE A 106 1.83 8.88 3.61
C PHE A 106 2.33 9.70 4.80
N ILE A 107 2.49 11.01 4.59
CA ILE A 107 2.94 11.94 5.64
C ILE A 107 1.82 12.21 6.64
N GLU A 108 0.58 12.23 6.14
CA GLU A 108 -0.67 12.43 6.87
C GLU A 108 -1.68 11.36 6.42
N GLU A 109 -2.81 11.24 7.11
CA GLU A 109 -3.88 10.34 6.69
C GLU A 109 -4.35 10.68 5.26
N PRO A 110 -4.33 9.72 4.32
CA PRO A 110 -4.78 9.99 2.95
C PRO A 110 -6.30 10.10 2.88
N ASP A 111 -6.77 10.84 1.87
CA ASP A 111 -8.16 10.84 1.46
C ASP A 111 -8.43 9.51 0.72
N LEU A 112 -9.21 8.64 1.36
CA LEU A 112 -9.51 7.28 0.91
C LEU A 112 -11.03 7.12 0.76
N GLU A 113 -11.46 6.76 -0.45
CA GLU A 113 -12.86 6.47 -0.79
C GLU A 113 -12.97 4.98 -1.16
N VAL A 114 -13.84 4.25 -0.44
CA VAL A 114 -14.05 2.80 -0.62
C VAL A 114 -15.53 2.45 -0.78
N ASP A 115 -15.82 1.37 -1.52
CA ASP A 115 -17.12 0.71 -1.68
C ASP A 115 -17.03 -0.77 -1.29
#